data_AF-A0A3B0Z192-F1
#
_entry.id   AF-A0A3B0Z192-F1
#
_cell.length_a   1.000
_cell.length_b   1.000
_cell.length_c   1.000
_cell.angle_alpha   90.00
_cell.angle_beta   90.00
_cell.angle_gamma   90.00
#
_symmetry.space_group_name_H-M   'P 1'
#
loop_
_entity.id
_entity.type
_entity.pdbx_description
1 polymer ?
#
loop_
_entity_poly.entity_id
_entity_poly.type
_entity_poly.pdbx_seq_one_letter_code
_entity_poly.pdbx_strand_id
1 'polypeptide(L)'
;MSTLQLSDVLLQDIQAVLLKHDEKCNDMGVGIQYLAALTGFLASTLPGEGPQKQEFLQQLYQFAEQVMVDNSQKKEGTATLPPANNNAFGIWEPK
;
A
#
# COMPACT_ATOMS: atom_id res chain seq x y z
N MET A 1 15.42 -0.24 1.08
CA MET A 1 14.02 -0.69 1.08
C MET A 1 13.30 0.13 0.03
N SER A 2 13.09 -0.43 -1.16
CA SER A 2 12.46 0.29 -2.28
C SER A 2 11.03 0.64 -1.91
N THR A 3 10.74 1.93 -1.74
CA THR A 3 9.37 2.44 -1.59
C THR A 3 8.60 2.09 -2.86
N LEU A 4 7.69 1.12 -2.78
CA LEU A 4 6.79 0.78 -3.87
C LEU A 4 6.00 2.03 -4.26
N GLN A 5 6.23 2.53 -5.47
CA GLN A 5 5.48 3.65 -6.01
C GLN A 5 4.25 3.10 -6.72
N LEU A 6 3.18 2.90 -5.95
CA LEU A 6 1.86 2.67 -6.51
C LEU A 6 1.35 4.01 -7.05
N SER A 7 1.44 4.20 -8.36
CA SER A 7 0.83 5.35 -9.04
C SER A 7 -0.65 5.06 -9.32
N ASP A 8 -1.47 6.10 -9.27
CA ASP A 8 -2.90 5.97 -9.61
C ASP A 8 -3.11 5.44 -11.03
N VAL A 9 -2.18 5.76 -11.95
CA VAL A 9 -2.16 5.25 -13.33
C VAL A 9 -1.98 3.74 -13.36
N LEU A 10 -1.02 3.20 -12.59
CA LEU A 10 -0.78 1.75 -12.52
C LEU A 10 -2.01 1.01 -11.97
N LEU A 11 -2.67 1.58 -10.95
CA LEU A 11 -3.89 1.01 -10.39
C LEU A 11 -5.02 0.95 -11.45
N GLN A 12 -5.20 2.05 -12.19
CA GLN A 12 -6.22 2.13 -13.25
C GLN A 12 -5.94 1.14 -14.39
N ASP A 13 -4.69 1.02 -14.83
CA ASP A 13 -4.29 0.09 -15.89
C ASP A 13 -4.53 -1.36 -15.48
N ILE A 14 -4.18 -1.72 -14.24
CA ILE A 14 -4.43 -3.06 -13.69
C ILE A 14 -5.93 -3.33 -13.61
N GLN A 15 -6.73 -2.39 -13.10
CA GLN A 15 -8.19 -2.54 -13.03
C GLN A 15 -8.80 -2.72 -14.41
N ALA A 16 -8.36 -1.95 -15.41
CA ALA A 16 -8.83 -2.06 -16.78
C ALA A 16 -8.48 -3.42 -17.40
N VAL A 17 -7.32 -3.99 -17.09
CA VAL A 17 -6.97 -5.36 -17.53
C VAL A 17 -7.86 -6.39 -16.85
N LEU A 18 -8.04 -6.32 -15.54
CA LEU A 18 -8.88 -7.26 -14.80
C LEU A 18 -10.34 -7.25 -15.29
N LEU A 19 -10.88 -6.07 -15.58
CA LEU A 19 -12.22 -5.89 -16.15
C LEU A 19 -12.40 -6.54 -17.53
N LYS A 20 -11.35 -6.65 -18.34
CA LYS A 20 -11.42 -7.36 -19.63
C LYS A 20 -11.58 -8.86 -19.46
N HIS A 21 -11.18 -9.41 -18.31
CA HIS A 21 -11.23 -10.83 -18.02
C HIS A 21 -12.46 -11.22 -17.18
N ASP A 22 -12.91 -10.34 -16.28
CA ASP A 22 -14.11 -10.54 -15.46
C ASP A 22 -14.79 -9.20 -15.15
N GLU A 23 -16.03 -9.04 -15.59
CA GLU A 23 -16.85 -7.83 -15.36
C GLU A 23 -17.06 -7.56 -13.86
N LYS A 24 -17.00 -8.59 -13.01
CA LYS A 24 -17.11 -8.44 -11.55
C LYS A 24 -15.95 -7.65 -10.95
N CYS A 25 -14.83 -7.51 -11.66
CA CYS A 25 -13.70 -6.65 -11.25
C CYS A 25 -14.04 -5.14 -11.27
N ASN A 26 -15.26 -4.76 -11.66
CA ASN A 26 -15.78 -3.41 -11.42
C ASN A 26 -15.84 -3.11 -9.92
N ASP A 27 -16.11 -4.13 -9.10
CA ASP A 27 -15.91 -4.07 -7.66
C ASP A 27 -14.40 -4.18 -7.35
N MET A 28 -13.86 -3.12 -6.74
CA MET A 28 -12.46 -3.07 -6.33
C MET A 28 -12.08 -4.20 -5.36
N GLY A 29 -13.02 -4.67 -4.53
CA GLY A 29 -12.80 -5.79 -3.62
C GLY A 29 -12.55 -7.10 -4.35
N VAL A 30 -13.28 -7.35 -5.45
CA VAL A 30 -13.06 -8.50 -6.34
C VAL A 30 -11.71 -8.37 -7.05
N GLY A 31 -11.37 -7.17 -7.51
CA GLY A 31 -10.05 -6.91 -8.12
C GLY A 31 -8.88 -7.24 -7.18
N ILE A 32 -8.98 -6.86 -5.91
CA ILE A 32 -7.96 -7.19 -4.88
C ILE A 32 -7.85 -8.71 -4.68
N GLN A 33 -8.97 -9.45 -4.67
CA GLN A 33 -8.95 -10.91 -4.57
C GLN A 33 -8.23 -11.56 -5.76
N TYR A 34 -8.42 -11.05 -6.97
CA TYR A 34 -7.68 -11.51 -8.15
C TYR A 34 -6.18 -11.27 -8.01
N LEU A 35 -5.76 -10.11 -7.51
CA LEU A 35 -4.34 -9.82 -7.29
C LEU A 35 -3.73 -10.75 -6.24
N ALA A 36 -4.45 -11.05 -5.16
CA ALA A 36 -4.02 -12.04 -4.16
C ALA A 36 -3.90 -13.45 -4.77
N ALA A 37 -4.88 -13.87 -5.57
CA ALA A 37 -4.87 -15.16 -6.25
C ALA A 37 -3.71 -15.27 -7.26
N LEU A 38 -3.47 -14.22 -8.05
CA LEU A 38 -2.33 -14.15 -8.97
C LEU A 38 -1.00 -14.23 -8.23
N THR A 39 -0.88 -13.59 -7.07
CA THR A 39 0.32 -13.67 -6.22
C THR A 39 0.57 -15.11 -5.78
N GLY A 40 -0.47 -15.81 -5.31
CA GLY A 40 -0.39 -17.24 -4.95
C GLY A 40 -0.01 -18.13 -6.14
N PHE A 41 -0.63 -17.88 -7.30
CA PHE A 41 -0.33 -18.60 -8.54
C PHE A 41 1.13 -18.39 -8.96
N LEU A 42 1.61 -17.15 -9.03
CA LEU A 42 3.00 -16.84 -9.39
C LEU A 42 3.98 -17.44 -8.40
N ALA A 43 3.72 -17.35 -7.09
CA ALA A 43 4.56 -17.97 -6.07
C ALA A 43 4.64 -19.50 -6.22
N SER A 44 3.57 -20.15 -6.68
CA SER A 44 3.58 -21.60 -6.94
C SER A 44 4.55 -21.99 -8.07
N THR A 45 4.74 -21.11 -9.06
CA THR A 45 5.62 -21.32 -10.21
C THR A 45 7.10 -21.10 -9.91
N LEU A 46 7.43 -20.44 -8.80
CA LEU A 46 8.82 -20.20 -8.40
C LEU A 46 9.54 -21.52 -8.08
N PRO A 47 10.86 -21.60 -8.28
CA PRO A 47 11.64 -22.73 -7.80
C PRO A 47 11.68 -22.74 -6.26
N GLY A 48 11.71 -23.94 -5.66
CA GLY A 48 11.79 -24.11 -4.21
C GLY A 48 10.88 -25.23 -3.69
N GLU A 49 11.11 -25.64 -2.45
CA GLU A 49 10.28 -26.62 -1.76
C GLU A 49 9.01 -25.99 -1.20
N GLY A 50 7.97 -26.79 -0.96
CA GLY A 50 6.67 -26.34 -0.45
C GLY A 50 6.76 -25.39 0.76
N PRO A 51 7.54 -25.72 1.81
CA PRO A 51 7.69 -24.85 2.98
C PRO A 51 8.29 -23.48 2.67
N GLN A 52 9.29 -23.41 1.78
CA GLN A 52 9.93 -22.15 1.39
C GLN A 52 8.97 -21.24 0.63
N LYS A 53 8.13 -21.82 -0.24
CA LYS A 53 7.09 -21.08 -0.96
C LYS A 53 6.02 -20.53 -0.02
N GLN A 54 5.65 -21.30 1.00
CA GLN A 54 4.71 -20.86 2.04
C GLN A 54 5.27 -19.71 2.88
N GLU A 55 6.53 -19.82 3.30
CA GLU A 55 7.22 -18.75 4.02
C GLU A 55 7.29 -17.47 3.18
N PHE A 56 7.61 -17.59 1.89
CA PHE A 56 7.62 -16.45 0.97
C PHE A 56 6.24 -15.78 0.84
N LEU A 57 5.16 -16.56 0.71
CA LEU A 57 3.80 -16.02 0.69
C LEU A 57 3.45 -15.31 2.01
N GLN A 58 3.89 -15.83 3.15
CA GLN A 58 3.67 -15.19 4.44
C GLN A 58 4.40 -13.84 4.54
N GLN A 59 5.62 -13.75 4.02
CA GLN A 59 6.36 -12.49 3.94
C GLN A 59 5.65 -11.47 3.04
N LEU A 60 5.10 -11.91 1.90
CA LEU A 60 4.31 -11.05 1.02
C LEU A 60 3.02 -10.55 1.68
N TYR A 61 2.34 -11.42 2.46
CA TYR A 61 1.16 -11.01 3.23
C TYR A 61 1.51 -9.94 4.27
N GLN A 62 2.56 -10.15 5.06
CA GLN A 62 3.03 -9.16 6.03
C GLN A 62 3.42 -7.84 5.37
N PHE A 63 4.07 -7.91 4.22
CA PHE A 63 4.41 -6.72 3.44
C PHE A 63 3.15 -5.97 2.96
N ALA A 64 2.14 -6.68 2.44
CA ALA A 64 0.89 -6.06 2.00
C ALA A 64 0.13 -5.39 3.17
N GLU A 65 0.14 -6.02 4.34
CA GLU A 65 -0.43 -5.45 5.57
C GLU A 65 0.28 -4.14 5.97
N GLN A 66 1.62 -4.12 5.94
CA GLN A 66 2.41 -2.90 6.21
C GLN A 66 2.06 -1.77 5.23
N VAL A 67 1.98 -2.06 3.93
CA VAL A 67 1.59 -1.06 2.92
C VAL A 67 0.19 -0.50 3.18
N MET A 68 -0.76 -1.33 3.60
CA MET A 68 -2.12 -0.89 3.91
C MET A 68 -2.14 0.03 5.14
N VAL A 69 -1.41 -0.33 6.20
CA VAL A 69 -1.26 0.50 7.41
C VAL A 69 -0.60 1.84 7.07
N ASP A 70 0.51 1.83 6.33
CA ASP A 70 1.24 3.04 5.95
C ASP A 70 0.38 4.01 5.11
N ASN A 71 -0.41 3.48 4.17
CA ASN A 71 -1.31 4.31 3.36
C ASN A 71 -2.49 4.86 4.18
N SER A 72 -2.97 4.12 5.17
CA SER A 72 -4.03 4.58 6.07
C SER A 72 -3.52 5.71 6.97
N GLN A 73 -2.33 5.55 7.56
CA GLN A 73 -1.69 6.57 8.39
C GLN A 73 -1.35 7.85 7.60
N LYS A 74 -0.93 7.74 6.34
CA LYS A 74 -0.72 8.91 5.47
C LYS A 74 -2.00 9.72 5.22
N LYS A 75 -3.14 9.04 5.12
CA LYS A 75 -4.45 9.70 4.95
C LYS A 75 -4.94 10.37 6.24
N GLU A 76 -4.58 9.81 7.40
CA GLU A 76 -4.94 10.36 8.70
C GLU A 76 -3.98 11.48 9.17
N GLY A 77 -2.75 11.53 8.64
CA GLY A 77 -1.71 12.49 9.00
C GLY A 77 -1.89 13.94 8.52
N THR A 78 -2.99 14.31 7.85
CA THR A 78 -3.26 15.70 7.43
C THR A 78 -4.04 16.54 8.45
N ALA A 79 -4.12 16.11 9.71
CA ALA A 79 -4.72 16.90 10.79
C ALA A 79 -3.81 17.03 12.03
N THR A 80 -2.55 17.40 11.84
CA THR A 80 -1.78 18.05 12.90
C THR A 80 -1.73 19.54 12.61
N LEU A 81 -2.68 20.27 13.21
CA LEU A 81 -2.51 21.68 13.52
C LEU A 81 -1.09 21.87 14.11
N PRO A 82 -0.31 22.89 13.67
CA PRO A 82 0.96 23.17 14.33
C PRO A 82 0.69 23.35 15.83
N PRO A 83 1.50 22.78 16.73
CA PRO A 83 1.35 23.08 18.14
C PRO A 83 1.50 24.60 18.25
N ALA A 84 0.45 25.26 18.73
CA ALA A 84 0.54 26.62 19.21
C ALA A 84 1.53 26.59 20.37
N ASN A 85 2.81 26.77 20.06
CA ASN A 85 3.88 26.83 21.03
C ASN A 85 3.75 28.20 21.71
N ASN A 86 2.86 28.22 22.70
CA ASN A 86 2.66 29.33 23.60
C ASN A 86 3.94 29.51 24.42
N ASN A 87 4.58 30.66 24.23
CA ASN A 87 5.67 31.26 25.01
C ASN A 87 7.06 30.61 25.01
N ALA A 88 7.95 31.15 24.17
CA ALA A 88 9.37 31.33 24.48
C ALA A 88 9.93 32.64 23.87
N PHE A 89 9.74 33.73 24.62
CA PHE A 89 10.54 34.95 24.78
C PHE A 89 11.64 35.33 23.76
N GLY A 90 11.58 36.59 23.30
CA GLY A 90 12.72 37.32 22.73
C GLY A 90 12.32 38.67 22.14
N ILE A 91 12.25 39.70 22.99
CA ILE A 91 11.96 41.10 22.66
C ILE A 91 12.90 41.61 21.56
N TRP A 92 12.35 42.19 20.50
CA TRP A 92 13.08 43.08 19.59
C TRP A 92 12.61 44.51 19.84
N GLU A 93 13.47 45.35 20.42
CA GLU A 93 13.28 46.81 20.45
C GLU A 93 13.97 47.43 19.23
N PRO A 94 13.27 48.17 18.37
CA PRO A 94 13.93 49.04 17.39
C PRO A 94 14.31 50.39 18.02
N LYS A 95 15.41 50.98 17.53
CA LYS A 95 15.90 52.31 17.93
C LYS A 95 14.88 53.43 17.78
#